data_AF-A0AA88VYN6-F1
#
_entry.id   AF-A0AA88VYN6-F1
#
_cell.length_a   1.000
_cell.length_b   1.000
_cell.length_c   1.000
_cell.angle_alpha   90.00
_cell.angle_beta   90.00
_cell.angle_gamma   90.00
#
_symmetry.space_group_name_H-M   'P 1'
#
loop_
_entity.id
_entity.type
_entity.pdbx_description
1 polymer ?
#
loop_
_entity_poly.entity_id
_entity_poly.type
_entity_poly.pdbx_seq_one_letter_code
_entity_poly.pdbx_strand_id
1 'polypeptide(L)'
;MKGRGDVIRELVSAQEQVTRYTLDRSETILHLCVKHNHLEALKQLAELGGDLANAQDHNGNTILHTATALKQMEIETVKFLLREHPGVRVNALNANGFTALDVIEHVPKDMKSIDIRDLLVAAGALRAIDLSPVSRATNPATTGDDHAAHLMNPLKKQHTWLEKKYDALLIAATLIAAMAYQAALNPPGGLWQDDKTIDFGGNKTITFYAGTSLVAAHYPDWYQIFWIFNTMSFVAALSVVFLLVSGLPLKRRIFAWLLMAVMWVAITSMALTYLQTIAALTPQKAPIKNWTYDDFTSIWKPIVNAVEISVYAWLSMVGAVLLVHCCRFLMWITGIFRNYRKIRVSSPRSHGESSV
;
A
#
# COMPACT_ATOMS: atom_id res chain seq x y z
N MET A 1 17.56 -16.14 -30.50
CA MET A 1 17.74 -17.61 -30.61
C MET A 1 16.49 -18.28 -30.06
N LYS A 2 15.94 -19.34 -30.68
CA LYS A 2 14.75 -20.07 -30.16
C LYS A 2 15.08 -21.04 -29.01
N GLY A 3 16.09 -20.73 -28.19
CA GLY A 3 16.54 -21.59 -27.08
C GLY A 3 17.01 -23.01 -27.46
N ARG A 4 17.39 -23.26 -28.73
CA ARG A 4 17.90 -24.59 -29.15
C ARG A 4 19.34 -24.79 -28.66
N GLY A 5 19.49 -25.42 -27.49
CA GLY A 5 20.79 -25.68 -26.86
C GLY A 5 21.77 -26.47 -27.75
N ASP A 6 21.27 -27.46 -28.48
CA ASP A 6 22.11 -28.32 -29.33
C ASP A 6 22.84 -27.53 -30.43
N VAL A 7 22.12 -26.60 -31.07
CA VAL A 7 22.68 -25.70 -32.10
C VAL A 7 23.70 -24.75 -31.49
N ILE A 8 23.46 -24.27 -30.27
CA ILE A 8 24.39 -23.39 -29.57
C ILE A 8 25.69 -24.15 -29.23
N ARG A 9 25.59 -25.39 -28.75
CA ARG A 9 26.75 -26.24 -28.43
C ARG A 9 27.61 -26.48 -29.67
N GLU A 10 26.98 -26.82 -30.79
CA GLU A 10 27.70 -27.11 -32.03
C GLU A 10 28.37 -25.84 -32.60
N LEU A 11 27.69 -24.69 -32.53
CA LEU A 11 28.22 -23.41 -33.02
C LEU A 11 29.37 -22.88 -32.15
N VAL A 12 29.30 -23.07 -30.83
CA VAL A 12 30.41 -22.75 -29.91
C VAL A 12 31.58 -23.71 -30.11
N SER A 13 31.32 -25.00 -30.38
CA SER A 13 32.38 -25.97 -30.68
C SER A 13 33.10 -25.70 -32.00
N ALA A 14 32.39 -25.13 -32.99
CA ALA A 14 32.96 -24.74 -34.27
C ALA A 14 33.77 -23.43 -34.17
N GLN A 15 33.32 -22.48 -33.34
CA GLN A 15 34.00 -21.20 -33.16
C GLN A 15 33.77 -20.63 -31.76
N GLU A 16 34.73 -20.86 -30.85
CA GLU A 16 34.67 -20.44 -29.44
C GLU A 16 34.47 -18.91 -29.28
N GLN A 17 35.06 -18.13 -30.19
CA GLN A 17 34.99 -16.67 -30.17
C GLN A 17 33.57 -16.10 -30.34
N VAL A 18 32.61 -16.90 -30.85
CA VAL A 18 31.21 -16.45 -31.03
C VAL A 18 30.59 -16.02 -29.70
N THR A 19 30.99 -16.64 -28.60
CA THR A 19 30.49 -16.32 -27.25
C THR A 19 30.87 -14.92 -26.77
N ARG A 20 32.00 -14.38 -27.26
CA ARG A 20 32.55 -13.07 -26.87
C ARG A 20 32.01 -11.90 -27.68
N TYR A 21 31.24 -12.16 -28.74
CA TYR A 21 30.62 -11.07 -29.49
C TYR A 21 29.55 -10.38 -28.66
N THR A 22 29.56 -9.07 -28.75
CA THR A 22 28.57 -8.20 -28.13
C THR A 22 27.66 -7.61 -29.21
N LEU A 23 26.36 -7.53 -28.93
CA LEU A 23 25.40 -6.86 -29.82
C LEU A 23 25.46 -5.34 -29.63
N ASP A 24 24.66 -4.59 -30.40
CA ASP A 24 24.58 -3.11 -30.43
C ASP A 24 24.47 -2.41 -29.05
N ARG A 25 24.09 -3.15 -28.00
CA ARG A 25 23.94 -2.69 -26.61
C ARG A 25 25.02 -3.21 -25.65
N SER A 26 26.13 -3.65 -26.21
CA SER A 26 27.16 -4.46 -25.55
C SER A 26 26.61 -5.68 -24.79
N GLU A 27 25.39 -6.14 -25.15
CA GLU A 27 24.75 -7.32 -24.57
C GLU A 27 25.50 -8.57 -25.06
N THR A 28 25.98 -9.40 -24.13
CA THR A 28 26.52 -10.72 -24.46
C THR A 28 25.39 -11.72 -24.74
N ILE A 29 25.75 -12.86 -25.32
CA ILE A 29 24.80 -13.97 -25.53
C ILE A 29 24.10 -14.42 -24.23
N LEU A 30 24.80 -14.34 -23.08
CA LEU A 30 24.23 -14.66 -21.77
C LEU A 30 23.15 -13.65 -21.34
N HIS A 31 23.32 -12.35 -21.63
CA HIS A 31 22.28 -11.34 -21.38
C HIS A 31 21.01 -11.64 -22.16
N LEU A 32 21.15 -12.06 -23.43
CA LEU A 32 20.01 -12.44 -24.28
C LEU A 32 19.32 -13.69 -23.76
N CYS A 33 20.06 -14.69 -23.27
CA CYS A 33 19.49 -15.89 -22.66
C CYS A 33 18.63 -15.55 -21.44
N VAL A 34 19.10 -14.65 -20.57
CA VAL A 34 18.34 -14.16 -19.41
C VAL A 34 17.13 -13.32 -19.86
N LYS A 35 17.30 -12.45 -20.85
CA LYS A 35 16.24 -11.57 -21.37
C LYS A 35 15.07 -12.31 -22.02
N HIS A 36 15.37 -13.46 -22.62
CA HIS A 36 14.41 -14.28 -23.35
C HIS A 36 13.99 -15.57 -22.63
N ASN A 37 14.36 -15.75 -21.36
CA ASN A 37 14.04 -16.94 -20.57
C ASN A 37 14.47 -18.25 -21.24
N HIS A 38 15.76 -18.35 -21.55
CA HIS A 38 16.34 -19.56 -22.10
C HIS A 38 17.31 -20.17 -21.11
N LEU A 39 16.81 -20.58 -19.94
CA LEU A 39 17.60 -21.15 -18.83
C LEU A 39 18.48 -22.33 -19.28
N GLU A 40 17.94 -23.26 -20.07
CA GLU A 40 18.73 -24.41 -20.54
C GLU A 40 19.88 -23.99 -21.48
N ALA A 41 19.66 -22.98 -22.32
CA ALA A 41 20.72 -22.41 -23.13
C ALA A 41 21.74 -21.64 -22.27
N LEU A 42 21.27 -20.96 -21.21
CA LEU A 42 22.11 -20.26 -20.25
C LEU A 42 23.03 -21.23 -19.50
N LYS A 43 22.50 -22.36 -19.02
CA LYS A 43 23.27 -23.41 -18.32
C LYS A 43 24.41 -23.93 -19.21
N GLN A 44 24.07 -24.32 -20.44
CA GLN A 44 25.04 -24.86 -21.41
C GLN A 44 26.12 -23.84 -21.78
N LEU A 45 25.75 -22.57 -21.95
CA LEU A 45 26.73 -21.51 -22.25
C LEU A 45 27.57 -21.11 -21.04
N ALA A 46 27.01 -21.16 -19.82
CA ALA A 46 27.73 -20.84 -18.60
C ALA A 46 28.81 -21.89 -18.27
N GLU A 47 28.59 -23.16 -18.64
CA GLU A 47 29.60 -24.23 -18.56
C GLU A 47 30.78 -23.99 -19.52
N LEU A 48 30.52 -23.38 -20.69
CA LEU A 48 31.52 -23.18 -21.75
C LEU A 48 32.23 -21.82 -21.68
N GLY A 49 31.60 -20.80 -21.09
CA GLY A 49 32.08 -19.40 -21.11
C GLY A 49 31.98 -18.72 -19.74
N GLY A 50 32.56 -19.33 -18.70
CA GLY A 50 32.47 -18.85 -17.31
C GLY A 50 33.08 -17.46 -17.06
N ASP A 51 33.95 -16.97 -17.94
CA ASP A 51 34.51 -15.61 -17.90
C ASP A 51 33.47 -14.53 -18.24
N LEU A 52 32.44 -14.87 -19.02
CA LEU A 52 31.42 -13.94 -19.49
C LEU A 52 30.28 -13.69 -18.49
N ALA A 53 30.21 -14.46 -17.39
CA ALA A 53 29.14 -14.33 -16.41
C ALA A 53 29.11 -12.95 -15.71
N ASN A 54 30.25 -12.25 -15.68
CA ASN A 54 30.37 -10.90 -15.13
C ASN A 54 30.50 -9.82 -16.19
N ALA A 55 30.37 -10.16 -17.47
CA ALA A 55 30.35 -9.16 -18.53
C ALA A 55 29.22 -8.16 -18.27
N GLN A 56 29.47 -6.91 -18.61
CA GLN A 56 28.55 -5.81 -18.39
C GLN A 56 27.95 -5.33 -19.72
N ASP A 57 26.64 -5.10 -19.73
CA ASP A 57 25.96 -4.41 -20.83
C ASP A 57 26.32 -2.91 -20.87
N HIS A 58 25.73 -2.15 -21.79
CA HIS A 58 26.03 -0.72 -21.95
C HIS A 58 25.65 0.14 -20.73
N ASN A 59 24.80 -0.38 -19.84
CA ASN A 59 24.42 0.25 -18.58
C ASN A 59 25.24 -0.28 -17.40
N GLY A 60 26.29 -1.06 -17.67
CA GLY A 60 27.09 -1.72 -16.64
C GLY A 60 26.38 -2.92 -15.98
N ASN A 61 25.18 -3.31 -16.43
CA ASN A 61 24.44 -4.39 -15.79
C ASN A 61 25.13 -5.71 -16.12
N THR A 62 25.35 -6.52 -15.08
CA THR A 62 25.68 -7.94 -15.27
C THR A 62 24.42 -8.75 -15.57
N ILE A 63 24.59 -10.02 -15.93
CA ILE A 63 23.47 -10.96 -16.10
C ILE A 63 22.62 -11.10 -14.83
N LEU A 64 23.23 -10.92 -13.65
CA LEU A 64 22.51 -10.95 -12.37
C LEU A 64 21.60 -9.73 -12.21
N HIS A 65 22.06 -8.52 -12.55
CA HIS A 65 21.22 -7.32 -12.57
C HIS A 65 20.06 -7.44 -13.57
N THR A 66 20.34 -8.04 -14.73
CA THR A 66 19.34 -8.28 -15.77
C THR A 66 18.29 -9.28 -15.29
N ALA A 67 18.71 -10.37 -14.63
CA ALA A 67 17.82 -11.38 -14.06
C ALA A 67 16.94 -10.81 -12.94
N THR A 68 17.48 -9.95 -12.08
CA THR A 68 16.71 -9.31 -11.00
C THR A 68 15.73 -8.27 -11.51
N ALA A 69 16.07 -7.52 -12.57
CA ALA A 69 15.21 -6.49 -13.15
C ALA A 69 14.02 -7.04 -13.94
N LEU A 70 14.17 -8.16 -14.66
CA LEU A 70 13.19 -8.61 -15.65
C LEU A 70 11.93 -9.26 -15.07
N LYS A 71 11.94 -9.64 -13.79
CA LYS A 71 10.79 -9.94 -12.89
C LYS A 71 9.68 -10.89 -13.38
N GLN A 72 9.66 -11.35 -14.62
CA GLN A 72 8.45 -11.89 -15.22
C GLN A 72 8.49 -13.41 -15.37
N MET A 73 9.66 -14.08 -15.37
CA MET A 73 9.69 -15.54 -15.55
C MET A 73 10.68 -16.42 -14.76
N GLU A 74 11.78 -15.97 -14.12
CA GLU A 74 12.72 -16.96 -13.54
C GLU A 74 13.36 -16.61 -12.18
N ILE A 75 12.75 -17.12 -11.09
CA ILE A 75 13.47 -17.40 -9.83
C ILE A 75 14.59 -18.43 -10.08
N GLU A 76 14.35 -19.38 -10.99
CA GLU A 76 15.29 -20.47 -11.28
C GLU A 76 16.58 -19.98 -11.94
N THR A 77 16.52 -18.94 -12.77
CA THR A 77 17.72 -18.31 -13.35
C THR A 77 18.54 -17.61 -12.26
N VAL A 78 17.91 -16.89 -11.33
CA VAL A 78 18.62 -16.29 -10.19
C VAL A 78 19.20 -17.37 -9.27
N LYS A 79 18.45 -18.43 -8.96
CA LYS A 79 18.96 -19.57 -8.18
C LYS A 79 20.16 -20.23 -8.85
N PHE A 80 20.08 -20.49 -10.16
CA PHE A 80 21.17 -21.05 -10.95
C PHE A 80 22.42 -20.18 -10.85
N LEU A 81 22.27 -18.88 -11.12
CA LEU A 81 23.39 -17.93 -11.08
C LEU A 81 24.04 -17.81 -9.68
N LEU A 82 23.25 -17.89 -8.61
CA LEU A 82 23.77 -17.73 -7.24
C LEU A 82 24.28 -19.02 -6.60
N ARG A 83 23.75 -20.20 -6.98
CA ARG A 83 24.07 -21.49 -6.35
C ARG A 83 24.96 -22.37 -7.21
N GLU A 84 24.75 -22.38 -8.52
CA GLU A 84 25.38 -23.33 -9.45
C GLU A 84 26.52 -22.69 -10.26
N HIS A 85 26.61 -21.36 -10.30
CA HIS A 85 27.69 -20.66 -11.01
C HIS A 85 28.57 -19.80 -10.08
N PRO A 86 29.64 -20.36 -9.48
CA PRO A 86 30.46 -19.67 -8.47
C PRO A 86 31.24 -18.46 -9.01
N GLY A 87 31.27 -18.27 -10.33
CA GLY A 87 31.92 -17.12 -10.97
C GLY A 87 31.15 -15.80 -10.87
N VAL A 88 29.86 -15.80 -10.50
CA VAL A 88 29.03 -14.57 -10.50
C VAL A 88 29.39 -13.66 -9.33
N ARG A 89 29.76 -12.41 -9.64
CA ARG A 89 29.98 -11.35 -8.65
C ARG A 89 28.64 -10.83 -8.13
N VAL A 90 28.19 -11.36 -7.00
CA VAL A 90 26.93 -11.00 -6.34
C VAL A 90 26.84 -9.50 -6.02
N ASN A 91 27.97 -8.90 -5.65
CA ASN A 91 28.11 -7.50 -5.25
C ASN A 91 28.70 -6.61 -6.35
N ALA A 92 28.64 -7.04 -7.62
CA ALA A 92 29.03 -6.17 -8.72
C ALA A 92 28.15 -4.92 -8.77
N LEU A 93 28.76 -3.78 -9.13
CA LEU A 93 28.05 -2.53 -9.33
C LEU A 93 27.82 -2.33 -10.83
N ASN A 94 26.61 -1.90 -11.22
CA ASN A 94 26.35 -1.44 -12.57
C ASN A 94 26.87 -0.01 -12.80
N ALA A 95 26.69 0.57 -14.00
CA ALA A 95 27.16 1.92 -14.31
C ALA A 95 26.46 3.00 -13.46
N ASN A 96 25.31 2.66 -12.87
CA ASN A 96 24.58 3.50 -11.92
C ASN A 96 25.02 3.27 -10.46
N GLY A 97 26.03 2.45 -10.20
CA GLY A 97 26.51 2.16 -8.85
C GLY A 97 25.58 1.29 -8.00
N PHE A 98 24.62 0.58 -8.60
CA PHE A 98 23.71 -0.32 -7.89
C PHE A 98 24.21 -1.75 -7.93
N THR A 99 24.00 -2.49 -6.83
CA THR A 99 24.10 -3.95 -6.83
C THR A 99 22.80 -4.59 -7.31
N ALA A 100 22.83 -5.89 -7.56
CA ALA A 100 21.63 -6.66 -7.87
C ALA A 100 20.57 -6.59 -6.75
N LEU A 101 21.01 -6.43 -5.49
CA LEU A 101 20.14 -6.22 -4.33
C LEU A 101 19.51 -4.82 -4.33
N ASP A 102 20.20 -3.78 -4.77
CA ASP A 102 19.58 -2.47 -4.90
C ASP A 102 18.61 -2.42 -6.09
N VAL A 103 18.92 -3.10 -7.20
CA VAL A 103 18.01 -3.20 -8.35
C VAL A 103 16.68 -3.86 -7.96
N ILE A 104 16.69 -4.96 -7.19
CA ILE A 104 15.44 -5.63 -6.79
C ILE A 104 14.57 -4.75 -5.86
N GLU A 105 15.17 -3.79 -5.15
CA GLU A 105 14.43 -2.85 -4.31
C GLU A 105 13.69 -1.76 -5.09
N HIS A 106 14.19 -1.40 -6.28
CA HIS A 106 13.53 -0.46 -7.19
C HIS A 106 12.40 -1.12 -7.99
N VAL A 107 12.44 -2.45 -8.11
CA VAL A 107 11.39 -3.23 -8.77
C VAL A 107 10.17 -3.33 -7.84
N PRO A 108 8.92 -3.23 -8.34
CA PRO A 108 7.73 -3.30 -7.49
C PRO A 108 7.72 -4.56 -6.61
N LYS A 109 7.51 -4.45 -5.30
CA LYS A 109 7.60 -5.62 -4.39
C LYS A 109 6.42 -6.59 -4.58
N ASP A 110 6.65 -7.74 -5.22
CA ASP A 110 5.76 -8.91 -5.29
C ASP A 110 6.41 -10.16 -4.66
N MET A 111 5.64 -11.26 -4.54
CA MET A 111 6.11 -12.49 -3.88
C MET A 111 7.43 -13.00 -4.47
N LYS A 112 7.58 -12.93 -5.79
CA LYS A 112 8.80 -13.36 -6.49
C LYS A 112 10.00 -12.45 -6.22
N SER A 113 9.80 -11.12 -6.16
CA SER A 113 10.89 -10.19 -5.81
C SER A 113 11.36 -10.35 -4.37
N ILE A 114 10.50 -10.82 -3.45
CA ILE A 114 10.88 -11.16 -2.08
C ILE A 114 11.72 -12.43 -2.08
N ASP A 115 11.28 -13.48 -2.78
CA ASP A 115 12.06 -14.72 -2.91
C ASP A 115 13.44 -14.45 -3.55
N ILE A 116 13.49 -13.64 -4.61
CA ILE A 116 14.74 -13.22 -5.27
C ILE A 116 15.62 -12.40 -4.32
N ARG A 117 15.03 -11.48 -3.55
CA ARG A 117 15.75 -10.71 -2.54
C ARG A 117 16.34 -11.62 -1.47
N ASP A 118 15.57 -12.55 -0.95
CA ASP A 118 16.00 -13.45 0.12
C ASP A 118 17.07 -14.43 -0.39
N LEU A 119 16.98 -14.85 -1.65
CA LEU A 119 18.04 -15.60 -2.33
C LEU A 119 19.33 -14.79 -2.48
N LEU A 120 19.24 -13.51 -2.86
CA LEU A 120 20.40 -12.62 -2.95
C LEU A 120 21.05 -12.42 -1.58
N VAL A 121 20.26 -12.13 -0.54
CA VAL A 121 20.76 -11.98 0.83
C VAL A 121 21.40 -13.28 1.33
N ALA A 122 20.77 -14.44 1.08
CA ALA A 122 21.34 -15.74 1.41
C ALA A 122 22.65 -16.04 0.67
N ALA A 123 22.84 -15.47 -0.52
CA ALA A 123 24.07 -15.55 -1.31
C ALA A 123 25.11 -14.47 -0.92
N GLY A 124 24.90 -13.73 0.17
CA GLY A 124 25.83 -12.69 0.63
C GLY A 124 25.77 -11.38 -0.15
N ALA A 125 24.66 -11.11 -0.82
CA ALA A 125 24.44 -9.82 -1.48
C ALA A 125 24.36 -8.70 -0.43
N LEU A 126 25.14 -7.65 -0.67
CA LEU A 126 25.15 -6.42 0.10
C LEU A 126 24.57 -5.29 -0.76
N ARG A 127 24.07 -4.27 -0.09
CA ARG A 127 23.69 -3.02 -0.77
C ARG A 127 24.96 -2.25 -1.11
N ALA A 128 24.89 -1.40 -2.13
CA ALA A 128 25.99 -0.51 -2.49
C ALA A 128 26.51 0.30 -1.30
N ILE A 129 25.62 0.72 -0.39
CA ILE A 129 25.98 1.48 0.81
C ILE A 129 26.81 0.69 1.82
N ASP A 130 26.56 -0.62 1.92
CA ASP A 130 27.21 -1.52 2.88
C ASP A 130 28.57 -2.05 2.36
N LEU A 131 28.86 -1.85 1.07
CA LEU A 131 30.10 -2.28 0.43
C LEU A 131 31.28 -1.32 0.68
N SER A 132 31.03 -0.10 1.14
CA SER A 132 32.08 0.88 1.44
C SER A 132 32.53 0.78 2.90
N PRO A 133 33.81 0.54 3.22
CA PRO A 133 34.32 0.58 4.60
C PRO A 133 34.52 2.00 5.14
N VAL A 134 34.02 3.05 4.47
CA VAL A 134 34.38 4.46 4.75
C VAL A 134 33.23 5.21 5.45
N SER A 135 32.71 4.63 6.54
CA SER A 135 31.81 5.38 7.45
C SER A 135 32.08 5.13 8.94
N ARG A 136 33.18 4.45 9.28
CA ARG A 136 33.68 4.38 10.67
C ARG A 136 35.08 4.99 10.80
N ALA A 137 35.25 6.22 10.33
CA ALA A 137 36.27 7.12 10.83
C ALA A 137 35.93 8.54 10.35
N THR A 138 35.56 9.40 11.27
CA THR A 138 35.48 10.84 11.09
C THR A 138 36.82 11.39 10.61
N ASN A 139 36.86 11.97 9.42
CA ASN A 139 37.44 13.29 9.11
C ASN A 139 37.06 13.72 7.68
N PRO A 140 36.73 15.00 7.43
CA PRO A 140 36.15 15.44 6.16
C PRO A 140 37.22 15.98 5.21
N ALA A 141 37.39 15.36 4.04
CA ALA A 141 38.07 15.98 2.91
C ALA A 141 37.60 15.38 1.58
N THR A 142 36.64 16.08 0.98
CA THR A 142 36.56 16.45 -0.44
C THR A 142 36.43 15.37 -1.53
N THR A 143 35.32 15.49 -2.28
CA THR A 143 35.06 15.10 -3.69
C THR A 143 34.35 13.78 -4.04
N GLY A 144 33.71 13.08 -3.09
CA GLY A 144 32.93 11.87 -3.38
C GLY A 144 31.40 11.95 -3.18
N ASP A 145 30.88 13.01 -2.57
CA ASP A 145 29.54 12.97 -1.93
C ASP A 145 28.35 13.17 -2.90
N ASP A 146 28.55 13.78 -4.06
CA ASP A 146 27.42 14.20 -4.90
C ASP A 146 26.69 13.02 -5.58
N HIS A 147 27.43 11.96 -5.97
CA HIS A 147 26.84 10.84 -6.71
C HIS A 147 26.04 9.90 -5.78
N ALA A 148 26.59 9.58 -4.60
CA ALA A 148 25.90 8.80 -3.57
C ALA A 148 24.69 9.55 -3.00
N ALA A 149 24.79 10.87 -2.81
CA ALA A 149 23.66 11.71 -2.40
C ALA A 149 22.53 11.69 -3.45
N HIS A 150 22.86 11.73 -4.74
CA HIS A 150 21.88 11.69 -5.82
C HIS A 150 21.21 10.31 -5.97
N LEU A 151 21.92 9.23 -5.69
CA LEU A 151 21.41 7.84 -5.67
C LEU A 151 20.53 7.55 -4.44
N MET A 152 20.87 8.12 -3.29
CA MET A 152 20.12 7.99 -2.04
C MET A 152 18.82 8.79 -2.03
N ASN A 153 18.75 9.89 -2.78
CA ASN A 153 17.65 10.84 -2.72
C ASN A 153 16.28 10.20 -3.09
N PRO A 154 16.13 9.47 -4.21
CA PRO A 154 14.84 8.89 -4.62
C PRO A 154 14.37 7.75 -3.70
N LEU A 155 15.29 6.86 -3.29
CA LEU A 155 15.00 5.71 -2.42
C LEU A 155 14.61 6.16 -1.01
N LYS A 156 15.39 7.07 -0.43
CA LYS A 156 15.10 7.69 0.86
C LYS A 156 13.77 8.43 0.78
N LYS A 157 13.50 9.15 -0.31
CA LYS A 157 12.24 9.90 -0.51
C LYS A 157 11.02 8.99 -0.59
N GLN A 158 11.10 7.82 -1.23
CA GLN A 158 9.95 6.90 -1.32
C GLN A 158 9.68 6.13 -0.01
N HIS A 159 10.73 5.66 0.68
CA HIS A 159 10.59 4.99 1.98
C HIS A 159 10.00 5.94 3.02
N THR A 160 10.60 7.12 3.15
CA THR A 160 10.12 8.15 4.07
C THR A 160 8.71 8.61 3.74
N TRP A 161 8.30 8.64 2.47
CA TRP A 161 6.93 9.00 2.10
C TRP A 161 5.90 7.95 2.52
N LEU A 162 6.23 6.65 2.43
CA LEU A 162 5.34 5.58 2.87
C LEU A 162 5.19 5.56 4.40
N GLU A 163 6.31 5.69 5.13
CA GLU A 163 6.30 5.80 6.60
C GLU A 163 5.47 6.99 7.05
N LYS A 164 5.70 8.18 6.47
CA LYS A 164 4.91 9.38 6.75
C LYS A 164 3.42 9.17 6.52
N LYS A 165 3.03 8.35 5.54
CA LYS A 165 1.61 8.03 5.30
C LYS A 165 1.03 7.11 6.36
N TYR A 166 1.77 6.10 6.81
CA TYR A 166 1.32 5.23 7.89
C TYR A 166 1.21 6.00 9.21
N ASP A 167 2.20 6.85 9.50
CA ASP A 167 2.18 7.71 10.68
C ASP A 167 0.99 8.67 10.64
N ALA A 168 0.75 9.32 9.49
CA ALA A 168 -0.40 10.21 9.32
C ALA A 168 -1.75 9.49 9.47
N LEU A 169 -1.88 8.27 8.90
CA LEU A 169 -3.09 7.45 9.04
C LEU A 169 -3.32 7.02 10.48
N LEU A 170 -2.26 6.64 11.20
CA LEU A 170 -2.34 6.26 12.60
C LEU A 170 -2.78 7.44 13.46
N ILE A 171 -2.18 8.62 13.25
CA ILE A 171 -2.57 9.87 13.93
C ILE A 171 -4.04 10.22 13.65
N ALA A 172 -4.49 10.10 12.40
CA ALA A 172 -5.89 10.38 12.05
C ALA A 172 -6.84 9.38 12.73
N ALA A 173 -6.52 8.08 12.71
CA ALA A 173 -7.34 7.05 13.35
C ALA A 173 -7.43 7.26 14.87
N THR A 174 -6.32 7.53 15.54
CA THR A 174 -6.30 7.76 16.99
C THR A 174 -7.08 9.03 17.36
N LEU A 175 -7.00 10.09 16.55
CA LEU A 175 -7.80 11.31 16.75
C LEU A 175 -9.30 11.04 16.61
N ILE A 176 -9.73 10.32 15.56
CA ILE A 176 -11.14 9.94 15.37
C ILE A 176 -11.63 9.07 16.53
N ALA A 177 -10.84 8.08 16.95
CA ALA A 177 -11.18 7.23 18.09
C ALA A 177 -11.32 8.06 19.38
N ALA A 178 -10.41 9.01 19.62
CA ALA A 178 -10.47 9.89 20.78
C ALA A 178 -11.72 10.79 20.73
N MET A 179 -12.03 11.39 19.59
CA MET A 179 -13.24 12.21 19.42
C MET A 179 -14.52 11.40 19.67
N ALA A 180 -14.61 10.19 19.12
CA ALA A 180 -15.79 9.34 19.29
C ALA A 180 -15.94 8.85 20.74
N TYR A 181 -14.83 8.56 21.42
CA TYR A 181 -14.81 8.23 22.84
C TYR A 181 -15.27 9.41 23.70
N GLN A 182 -14.77 10.62 23.42
CA GLN A 182 -15.20 11.83 24.13
C GLN A 182 -16.69 12.13 23.91
N ALA A 183 -17.18 11.97 22.67
CA ALA A 183 -18.59 12.13 22.35
C ALA A 183 -19.48 11.07 23.03
N ALA A 184 -18.95 9.86 23.29
CA ALA A 184 -19.68 8.83 24.03
C ALA A 184 -19.80 9.15 25.53
N LEU A 185 -18.74 9.70 26.14
CA LEU A 185 -18.75 10.12 27.55
C LEU A 185 -19.64 11.35 27.77
N ASN A 186 -19.58 12.29 26.84
CA ASN A 186 -20.34 13.53 26.88
C ASN A 186 -21.21 13.61 25.62
N PRO A 187 -22.35 12.89 25.59
CA PRO A 187 -23.21 12.90 24.42
C PRO A 187 -23.71 14.31 24.13
N PRO A 188 -24.11 14.60 22.87
CA PRO A 188 -24.73 15.85 22.48
C PRO A 188 -25.83 16.25 23.47
N GLY A 189 -25.85 17.53 23.85
CA GLY A 189 -26.78 18.07 24.84
C GLY A 189 -26.47 17.71 26.31
N GLY A 190 -25.44 16.92 26.57
CA GLY A 190 -24.98 16.58 27.90
C GLY A 190 -25.83 15.54 28.62
N LEU A 191 -25.53 15.39 29.91
CA LEU A 191 -26.20 14.47 30.81
C LEU A 191 -26.98 15.25 31.86
N TRP A 192 -28.08 14.68 32.34
CA TRP A 192 -28.76 15.17 33.54
C TRP A 192 -27.81 15.12 34.74
N GLN A 193 -27.71 16.22 35.48
CA GLN A 193 -26.80 16.33 36.62
C GLN A 193 -27.38 15.74 37.91
N ASP A 194 -28.70 15.88 38.10
CA ASP A 194 -29.41 15.43 39.30
C ASP A 194 -30.66 14.60 38.94
N ASP A 195 -31.07 13.74 39.86
CA ASP A 195 -32.32 12.99 39.76
C ASP A 195 -33.52 13.93 39.86
N LYS A 196 -34.43 13.88 38.87
CA LYS A 196 -35.62 14.72 38.83
C LYS A 196 -36.88 13.90 38.58
N THR A 197 -37.78 13.91 39.56
CA THR A 197 -39.11 13.29 39.44
C THR A 197 -40.15 14.37 39.14
N ILE A 198 -40.87 14.23 38.02
CA ILE A 198 -42.03 15.05 37.68
C ILE A 198 -43.28 14.23 37.95
N ASP A 199 -44.12 14.70 38.88
CA ASP A 199 -45.43 14.12 39.18
C ASP A 199 -46.52 14.85 38.37
N PHE A 200 -47.25 14.10 37.54
CA PHE A 200 -48.36 14.62 36.74
C PHE A 200 -49.72 14.44 37.43
N GLY A 201 -49.74 13.88 38.64
CA GLY A 201 -50.96 13.47 39.33
C GLY A 201 -51.57 12.19 38.74
N GLY A 202 -52.43 11.52 39.52
CA GLY A 202 -53.12 10.31 39.06
C GLY A 202 -52.21 9.10 38.83
N ASN A 203 -51.22 8.89 39.71
CA ASN A 203 -50.21 7.80 39.66
C ASN A 203 -49.27 7.81 38.44
N LYS A 204 -49.09 8.95 37.76
CA LYS A 204 -48.13 9.09 36.66
C LYS A 204 -46.95 9.96 37.08
N THR A 205 -45.83 9.32 37.38
CA THR A 205 -44.55 9.98 37.64
C THR A 205 -43.56 9.65 36.52
N ILE A 206 -42.77 10.63 36.11
CA ILE A 206 -41.61 10.42 35.23
C ILE A 206 -40.37 10.82 36.01
N THR A 207 -39.44 9.89 36.19
CA THR A 207 -38.16 10.13 36.84
C THR A 207 -37.05 10.18 35.81
N PHE A 208 -36.30 11.27 35.78
CA PHE A 208 -35.04 11.41 35.05
C PHE A 208 -33.91 11.15 36.01
N TYR A 209 -33.06 10.16 35.72
CA TYR A 209 -31.91 9.85 36.56
C TYR A 209 -30.67 10.63 36.11
N ALA A 210 -29.86 11.07 37.06
CA ALA A 210 -28.54 11.63 36.81
C ALA A 210 -27.70 10.69 35.95
N GLY A 211 -26.96 11.24 35.00
CA GLY A 211 -26.21 10.47 34.00
C GLY A 211 -27.03 10.01 32.79
N THR A 212 -28.35 10.27 32.74
CA THR A 212 -29.15 10.06 31.52
C THR A 212 -28.84 11.15 30.49
N SER A 213 -28.74 10.81 29.20
CA SER A 213 -28.55 11.82 28.15
C SER A 213 -29.79 12.71 27.97
N LEU A 214 -29.57 14.02 27.86
CA LEU A 214 -30.65 15.00 27.62
C LEU A 214 -31.29 14.80 26.24
N VAL A 215 -30.47 14.53 25.22
CA VAL A 215 -30.93 14.28 23.85
C VAL A 215 -31.71 12.98 23.77
N ALA A 216 -31.35 11.94 24.54
CA ALA A 216 -32.17 10.72 24.62
C ALA A 216 -33.60 11.00 25.11
N ALA A 217 -33.75 11.93 26.05
CA ALA A 217 -35.06 12.28 26.62
C ALA A 217 -35.92 13.13 25.69
N HIS A 218 -35.32 13.99 24.85
CA HIS A 218 -36.05 14.92 23.99
C HIS A 218 -36.16 14.46 22.53
N TYR A 219 -35.15 13.76 22.02
CA TYR A 219 -35.02 13.35 20.61
C TYR A 219 -34.50 11.91 20.50
N PRO A 220 -35.32 10.90 20.86
CA PRO A 220 -34.88 9.50 20.91
C PRO A 220 -34.40 8.97 19.55
N ASP A 221 -35.03 9.37 18.45
CA ASP A 221 -34.62 8.94 17.10
C ASP A 221 -33.22 9.45 16.74
N TRP A 222 -32.94 10.72 17.03
CA TRP A 222 -31.64 11.34 16.76
C TRP A 222 -30.55 10.77 17.65
N TYR A 223 -30.91 10.46 18.91
CA TYR A 223 -30.02 9.79 19.84
C TYR A 223 -29.59 8.41 19.35
N GLN A 224 -30.53 7.61 18.82
CA GLN A 224 -30.21 6.30 18.24
C GLN A 224 -29.26 6.43 17.04
N ILE A 225 -29.57 7.33 16.11
CA ILE A 225 -28.75 7.55 14.90
C ILE A 225 -27.35 8.04 15.28
N PHE A 226 -27.24 8.94 16.27
CA PHE A 226 -25.96 9.38 16.83
C PHE A 226 -25.10 8.20 17.30
N TRP A 227 -25.64 7.30 18.11
CA TRP A 227 -24.88 6.17 18.64
C TRP A 227 -24.45 5.18 17.58
N ILE A 228 -25.28 4.94 16.56
CA ILE A 228 -24.92 4.09 15.42
C ILE A 228 -23.69 4.68 14.70
N PHE A 229 -23.75 5.93 14.27
CA PHE A 229 -22.62 6.55 13.54
C PHE A 229 -21.38 6.74 14.41
N ASN A 230 -21.55 7.16 15.68
CA ASN A 230 -20.44 7.34 16.60
C ASN A 230 -19.70 6.01 16.85
N THR A 231 -20.44 4.93 17.09
CA THR A 231 -19.85 3.59 17.33
C THR A 231 -19.19 3.04 16.07
N MET A 232 -19.80 3.21 14.89
CA MET A 232 -19.16 2.82 13.62
C MET A 232 -17.83 3.54 13.41
N SER A 233 -17.78 4.86 13.70
CA SER A 233 -16.54 5.63 13.58
C SER A 233 -15.46 5.16 14.55
N PHE A 234 -15.84 4.86 15.80
CA PHE A 234 -14.93 4.38 16.83
C PHE A 234 -14.34 3.01 16.50
N VAL A 235 -15.19 2.04 16.15
CA VAL A 235 -14.75 0.67 15.82
C VAL A 235 -13.92 0.64 14.53
N ALA A 236 -14.32 1.41 13.51
CA ALA A 236 -13.53 1.53 12.28
C ALA A 236 -12.15 2.15 12.55
N ALA A 237 -12.08 3.20 13.37
CA ALA A 237 -10.81 3.83 13.75
C ALA A 237 -9.90 2.88 14.55
N LEU A 238 -10.45 2.16 15.54
CA LEU A 238 -9.70 1.14 16.29
C LEU A 238 -9.22 0.00 15.37
N SER A 239 -10.03 -0.38 14.39
CA SER A 239 -9.64 -1.39 13.40
C SER A 239 -8.45 -0.91 12.56
N VAL A 240 -8.40 0.36 12.16
CA VAL A 240 -7.24 0.94 11.47
C VAL A 240 -5.99 0.89 12.38
N VAL A 241 -6.12 1.32 13.64
CA VAL A 241 -5.01 1.28 14.60
C VAL A 241 -4.49 -0.15 14.76
N PHE A 242 -5.39 -1.10 15.01
CA PHE A 242 -5.06 -2.51 15.16
C PHE A 242 -4.34 -3.07 13.93
N LEU A 243 -4.84 -2.78 12.72
CA LEU A 243 -4.25 -3.25 11.47
C LEU A 243 -2.87 -2.64 11.21
N LEU A 244 -2.65 -1.37 11.58
CA LEU A 244 -1.34 -0.71 11.46
C LEU A 244 -0.33 -1.24 12.47
N VAL A 245 -0.73 -1.43 13.73
CA VAL A 245 0.15 -1.92 14.81
C VAL A 245 0.49 -3.40 14.63
N SER A 246 -0.41 -4.20 14.05
CA SER A 246 -0.20 -5.65 13.84
C SER A 246 0.99 -6.00 12.94
N GLY A 247 1.63 -5.01 12.29
CA GLY A 247 2.83 -5.24 11.48
C GLY A 247 2.59 -6.16 10.27
N LEU A 248 1.32 -6.42 9.92
CA LEU A 248 0.95 -7.23 8.77
C LEU A 248 1.57 -6.59 7.52
N PRO A 249 2.12 -7.39 6.59
CA PRO A 249 2.79 -6.85 5.41
C PRO A 249 1.79 -6.06 4.55
N LEU A 250 1.76 -4.73 4.72
CA LEU A 250 0.88 -3.75 4.06
C LEU A 250 1.06 -3.68 2.52
N LYS A 251 1.87 -4.58 1.93
CA LYS A 251 2.27 -4.61 0.52
C LYS A 251 1.25 -5.22 -0.42
N ARG A 252 0.17 -5.85 0.08
CA ARG A 252 -0.94 -6.26 -0.79
C ARG A 252 -1.79 -5.04 -1.12
N ARG A 253 -1.99 -4.75 -2.42
CA ARG A 253 -2.95 -3.73 -2.90
C ARG A 253 -4.31 -3.83 -2.20
N ILE A 254 -4.73 -5.05 -1.88
CA ILE A 254 -5.96 -5.36 -1.14
C ILE A 254 -5.90 -4.82 0.30
N PHE A 255 -4.78 -4.96 1.00
CA PHE A 255 -4.64 -4.47 2.38
C PHE A 255 -4.60 -2.95 2.44
N ALA A 256 -3.88 -2.30 1.52
CA ALA A 256 -3.90 -0.84 1.41
C ALA A 256 -5.29 -0.31 1.03
N TRP A 257 -6.02 -1.03 0.15
CA TRP A 257 -7.39 -0.70 -0.21
C TRP A 257 -8.35 -0.93 0.97
N LEU A 258 -8.17 -2.00 1.74
CA LEU A 258 -8.92 -2.28 2.96
C LEU A 258 -8.71 -1.17 4.00
N LEU A 259 -7.46 -0.82 4.29
CA LEU A 259 -7.13 0.23 5.26
C LEU A 259 -7.73 1.57 4.83
N MET A 260 -7.62 1.89 3.54
CA MET A 260 -8.23 3.07 2.95
C MET A 260 -9.76 3.01 3.10
N ALA A 261 -10.40 1.90 2.77
CA ALA A 261 -11.86 1.73 2.87
C ALA A 261 -12.38 1.85 4.31
N VAL A 262 -11.71 1.20 5.28
CA VAL A 262 -12.06 1.29 6.70
C VAL A 262 -11.86 2.72 7.21
N MET A 263 -10.77 3.39 6.81
CA MET A 263 -10.55 4.80 7.12
C MET A 263 -11.67 5.68 6.54
N TRP A 264 -12.09 5.44 5.30
CA TRP A 264 -13.21 6.17 4.71
C TRP A 264 -14.50 5.99 5.50
N VAL A 265 -14.84 4.76 5.89
CA VAL A 265 -15.99 4.48 6.76
C VAL A 265 -15.89 5.27 8.07
N ALA A 266 -14.70 5.31 8.69
CA ALA A 266 -14.48 6.05 9.94
C ALA A 266 -14.72 7.56 9.76
N ILE A 267 -14.16 8.17 8.72
CA ILE A 267 -14.30 9.61 8.50
C ILE A 267 -15.75 9.98 8.12
N THR A 268 -16.40 9.21 7.24
CA THR A 268 -17.78 9.49 6.84
C THR A 268 -18.75 9.32 8.00
N SER A 269 -18.59 8.26 8.81
CA SER A 269 -19.43 8.07 9.99
C SER A 269 -19.22 9.16 11.03
N MET A 270 -17.98 9.59 11.28
CA MET A 270 -17.69 10.72 12.16
C MET A 270 -18.32 12.03 11.67
N ALA A 271 -18.25 12.32 10.36
CA ALA A 271 -18.90 13.50 9.78
C ALA A 271 -20.44 13.46 9.93
N LEU A 272 -21.05 12.29 9.77
CA LEU A 272 -22.48 12.11 10.01
C LEU A 272 -22.82 12.28 11.49
N THR A 273 -22.02 11.75 12.42
CA THR A 273 -22.18 11.99 13.87
C THR A 273 -22.17 13.48 14.19
N TYR A 274 -21.26 14.24 13.57
CA TYR A 274 -21.19 15.69 13.74
C TYR A 274 -22.46 16.40 13.24
N LEU A 275 -23.00 16.01 12.08
CA LEU A 275 -24.27 16.55 11.58
C LEU A 275 -25.44 16.27 12.54
N GLN A 276 -25.56 15.04 13.03
CA GLN A 276 -26.61 14.69 13.99
C GLN A 276 -26.48 15.46 15.30
N THR A 277 -25.25 15.72 15.73
CA THR A 277 -24.95 16.50 16.93
C THR A 277 -25.42 17.94 16.76
N ILE A 278 -25.14 18.58 15.62
CA ILE A 278 -25.62 19.95 15.35
C ILE A 278 -27.14 19.98 15.30
N ALA A 279 -27.77 19.02 14.61
CA ALA A 279 -29.23 18.94 14.55
C ALA A 279 -29.83 18.84 15.97
N ALA A 280 -29.26 17.99 16.83
CA ALA A 280 -29.69 17.82 18.22
C ALA A 280 -29.47 19.04 19.12
N LEU A 281 -28.39 19.79 18.89
CA LEU A 281 -28.07 21.02 19.63
C LEU A 281 -28.83 22.24 19.10
N THR A 282 -29.39 22.16 17.89
CA THR A 282 -30.15 23.27 17.31
C THR A 282 -31.47 23.42 18.06
N PRO A 283 -31.71 24.57 18.71
CA PRO A 283 -32.93 24.76 19.49
C PRO A 283 -34.16 24.77 18.58
N GLN A 284 -35.12 23.89 18.87
CA GLN A 284 -36.38 23.79 18.11
C GLN A 284 -37.47 24.75 18.61
N LYS A 285 -37.28 25.37 19.78
CA LYS A 285 -38.27 26.25 20.41
C LYS A 285 -37.58 27.54 20.85
N ALA A 286 -38.28 28.67 20.71
CA ALA A 286 -37.79 29.96 21.15
C ALA A 286 -37.61 29.96 22.68
N PRO A 287 -36.40 30.25 23.20
CA PRO A 287 -36.13 30.27 24.64
C PRO A 287 -36.70 31.53 25.31
N ILE A 288 -37.02 32.58 24.54
CA ILE A 288 -37.50 33.87 25.02
C ILE A 288 -39.02 33.95 24.85
N LYS A 289 -39.74 34.18 25.95
CA LYS A 289 -41.22 34.18 26.03
C LYS A 289 -41.94 35.17 25.09
N ASN A 290 -41.21 36.11 24.47
CA ASN A 290 -41.76 37.18 23.63
C ASN A 290 -41.26 37.15 22.18
N TRP A 291 -40.51 36.11 21.79
CA TRP A 291 -40.07 35.94 20.40
C TRP A 291 -41.04 35.06 19.64
N THR A 292 -41.33 35.44 18.39
CA THR A 292 -42.02 34.54 17.49
C THR A 292 -41.08 33.42 17.05
N TYR A 293 -41.65 32.28 16.64
CA TYR A 293 -40.88 31.16 16.11
C TYR A 293 -40.05 31.58 14.88
N ASP A 294 -40.57 32.48 14.07
CA ASP A 294 -39.90 32.98 12.86
C ASP A 294 -38.71 33.87 13.20
N ASP A 295 -38.85 34.81 14.14
CA ASP A 295 -37.74 35.65 14.62
C ASP A 295 -36.60 34.79 15.16
N PHE A 296 -36.94 33.79 15.97
CA PHE A 296 -35.96 32.90 16.57
C PHE A 296 -35.23 32.03 15.53
N THR A 297 -35.98 31.45 14.60
CA THR A 297 -35.39 30.55 13.60
C THR A 297 -34.62 31.29 12.51
N SER A 298 -34.92 32.57 12.26
CA SER A 298 -34.18 33.41 11.30
C SER A 298 -32.70 33.55 11.64
N ILE A 299 -32.34 33.44 12.92
CA ILE A 299 -30.95 33.62 13.42
C ILE A 299 -30.13 32.35 13.22
N TRP A 300 -30.67 31.19 13.63
CA TRP A 300 -29.90 29.94 13.67
C TRP A 300 -30.00 29.13 12.38
N LYS A 301 -31.14 29.18 11.65
CA LYS A 301 -31.33 28.40 10.41
C LYS A 301 -30.24 28.68 9.36
N PRO A 302 -29.83 29.94 9.08
CA PRO A 302 -28.76 30.19 8.11
C PRO A 302 -27.43 29.57 8.53
N ILE A 303 -27.10 29.60 9.82
CA ILE A 303 -25.86 29.03 10.37
C ILE A 303 -25.88 27.51 10.23
N VAL A 304 -26.97 26.86 10.66
CA VAL A 304 -27.12 25.40 10.59
C VAL A 304 -27.09 24.94 9.12
N ASN A 305 -27.84 25.61 8.25
CA ASN A 305 -27.86 25.30 6.82
C ASN A 305 -26.47 25.48 6.19
N ALA A 306 -25.73 26.54 6.54
CA ALA A 306 -24.38 26.75 6.02
C ALA A 306 -23.43 25.62 6.45
N VAL A 307 -23.49 25.21 7.72
CA VAL A 307 -22.68 24.09 8.22
C VAL A 307 -23.09 22.78 7.54
N GLU A 308 -24.39 22.49 7.44
CA GLU A 308 -24.93 21.31 6.79
C GLU A 308 -24.52 21.21 5.31
N ILE A 309 -24.70 22.30 4.55
CA ILE A 309 -24.26 22.41 3.16
C ILE A 309 -22.75 22.20 3.05
N SER A 310 -21.96 22.77 3.98
CA SER A 310 -20.49 22.60 3.95
C SER A 310 -20.08 21.14 4.16
N VAL A 311 -20.74 20.41 5.05
CA VAL A 311 -20.46 19.00 5.30
C VAL A 311 -20.94 18.14 4.14
N TYR A 312 -22.10 18.42 3.54
CA TYR A 312 -22.56 17.70 2.35
C TYR A 312 -21.67 17.95 1.13
N ALA A 313 -21.19 19.17 0.93
CA ALA A 313 -20.22 19.49 -0.11
C ALA A 313 -18.92 18.70 0.11
N TRP A 314 -18.45 18.63 1.36
CA TRP A 314 -17.29 17.83 1.72
C TRP A 314 -17.52 16.33 1.51
N LEU A 315 -18.67 15.78 1.91
CA LEU A 315 -19.06 14.38 1.68
C LEU A 315 -19.16 14.06 0.19
N SER A 316 -19.66 15.00 -0.62
CA SER A 316 -19.73 14.87 -2.08
C SER A 316 -18.32 14.79 -2.71
N MET A 317 -17.42 15.69 -2.29
CA MET A 317 -16.01 15.67 -2.70
C MET A 317 -15.35 14.33 -2.35
N VAL A 318 -15.57 13.85 -1.13
CA VAL A 318 -15.09 12.55 -0.65
C VAL A 318 -15.67 11.39 -1.47
N GLY A 319 -16.98 11.42 -1.75
CA GLY A 319 -17.67 10.43 -2.56
C GLY A 319 -17.12 10.35 -3.98
N ALA A 320 -16.79 11.48 -4.60
CA ALA A 320 -16.16 11.51 -5.92
C ALA A 320 -14.78 10.85 -5.92
N VAL A 321 -13.94 11.12 -4.92
CA VAL A 321 -12.62 10.48 -4.77
C VAL A 321 -12.77 8.97 -4.58
N LEU A 322 -13.71 8.55 -3.74
CA LEU A 322 -14.03 7.14 -3.52
C LEU A 322 -14.47 6.44 -4.80
N LEU A 323 -15.34 7.07 -5.60
CA LEU A 323 -15.80 6.54 -6.87
C LEU A 323 -14.63 6.28 -7.82
N VAL A 324 -13.69 7.23 -7.94
CA VAL A 324 -12.49 7.07 -8.76
C VAL A 324 -11.65 5.88 -8.29
N HIS A 325 -11.41 5.75 -6.98
CA HIS A 325 -10.64 4.63 -6.43
C HIS A 325 -11.35 3.28 -6.60
N CYS A 326 -12.67 3.25 -6.43
CA CYS A 326 -13.49 2.06 -6.65
C CYS A 326 -13.47 1.62 -8.12
N CYS A 327 -13.65 2.56 -9.06
CA CYS A 327 -13.52 2.28 -10.49
C CYS A 327 -12.14 1.72 -10.86
N ARG A 328 -11.05 2.30 -10.33
CA ARG A 328 -9.70 1.78 -10.55
C ARG A 328 -9.52 0.37 -10.01
N PHE A 329 -10.10 0.08 -8.86
CA PHE A 329 -10.07 -1.25 -8.26
C PHE A 329 -10.87 -2.28 -9.07
N LEU A 330 -12.08 -1.93 -9.53
CA LEU A 330 -12.90 -2.77 -10.39
C LEU A 330 -12.23 -3.06 -11.74
N MET A 331 -11.60 -2.06 -12.36
CA MET A 331 -10.80 -2.24 -13.58
C MET A 331 -9.61 -3.18 -13.36
N TRP A 332 -8.96 -3.10 -12.19
CA TRP A 332 -7.87 -4.01 -11.85
C TRP A 332 -8.36 -5.46 -11.63
N ILE A 333 -9.48 -5.65 -10.93
CA ILE A 333 -10.10 -6.96 -10.71
C ILE A 333 -10.49 -7.60 -12.04
N THR A 334 -11.22 -6.87 -12.90
CA THR A 334 -11.65 -7.37 -14.20
C THR A 334 -10.45 -7.71 -15.09
N GLY A 335 -9.36 -6.94 -15.02
CA GLY A 335 -8.09 -7.25 -15.67
C GLY A 335 -7.47 -8.58 -15.21
N ILE A 336 -7.51 -8.88 -13.90
CA ILE A 336 -7.05 -10.16 -13.34
C ILE A 336 -7.87 -11.32 -13.90
N PHE A 337 -9.20 -11.22 -13.85
CA PHE A 337 -10.09 -12.26 -14.37
C PHE A 337 -9.90 -12.49 -15.87
N ARG A 338 -9.67 -11.43 -16.64
CA ARG A 338 -9.42 -11.52 -18.09
C ARG A 338 -8.10 -12.23 -18.40
N ASN A 339 -7.05 -11.98 -17.63
CA ASN A 339 -5.78 -12.71 -17.75
C ASN A 339 -5.92 -14.17 -17.31
N TYR A 340 -6.66 -14.46 -16.24
CA TYR A 340 -6.90 -15.83 -15.78
C TYR A 340 -7.67 -16.66 -16.81
N ARG A 341 -8.68 -16.06 -17.47
CA ARG A 341 -9.43 -16.70 -18.55
C ARG A 341 -8.57 -16.98 -19.78
N LYS A 342 -7.65 -16.08 -20.15
CA LYS A 342 -6.69 -16.32 -21.24
C LYS A 342 -5.79 -17.53 -20.96
N ILE A 343 -5.25 -17.63 -19.74
CA ILE A 343 -4.36 -18.73 -19.32
C ILE A 343 -5.10 -20.08 -19.33
N ARG A 344 -6.37 -20.10 -18.91
CA ARG A 344 -7.19 -21.33 -18.91
C ARG A 344 -7.52 -21.85 -20.31
N VAL A 345 -7.72 -20.95 -21.28
CA VAL A 345 -8.03 -21.31 -22.67
C VAL A 345 -6.78 -21.78 -23.42
N SER A 346 -5.57 -21.35 -23.03
CA SER A 346 -4.31 -21.77 -23.63
C SER A 346 -3.70 -23.06 -23.06
N SER A 347 -4.33 -23.69 -22.06
CA SER A 347 -3.86 -24.98 -21.52
C SER A 347 -4.28 -26.11 -22.48
N PRO A 348 -3.36 -26.86 -23.10
CA PRO A 348 -3.73 -27.99 -23.95
C PRO A 348 -4.41 -29.06 -23.10
N ARG A 349 -5.59 -29.52 -23.54
CA ARG A 349 -6.17 -30.77 -23.02
C ARG A 349 -5.22 -31.89 -23.41
N SER A 350 -4.54 -32.51 -22.45
CA SER A 350 -3.82 -33.76 -22.68
C SER A 350 -4.83 -34.81 -23.15
N HIS A 351 -4.69 -35.23 -24.40
CA HIS A 351 -5.42 -36.33 -24.99
C HIS A 351 -5.19 -37.60 -24.16
N GLY A 352 -6.27 -38.12 -23.57
CA GLY A 352 -6.33 -39.52 -23.19
C GLY A 352 -6.66 -40.33 -24.43
N GLU A 353 -5.63 -40.75 -25.16
CA GLU A 353 -5.71 -41.92 -26.02
C GLU A 353 -5.34 -43.14 -25.18
N SER A 354 -6.32 -44.01 -24.95
CA SER A 354 -6.09 -45.42 -24.67
C SER A 354 -7.20 -46.22 -25.34
N SER A 355 -7.08 -46.37 -26.65
CA SER A 355 -7.69 -47.46 -27.39
C SER A 355 -6.57 -48.39 -27.83
N VAL A 356 -6.51 -49.56 -27.19
CA VAL A 356 -6.43 -50.94 -27.73
C VAL A 356 -6.10 -51.86 -26.57
#